data_AF-A0A559NUJ7-F1
#
_entry.id   AF-A0A559NUJ7-F1
#
_cell.length_a   1.000
_cell.length_b   1.000
_cell.length_c   1.000
_cell.angle_alpha   90.00
_cell.angle_beta   90.00
_cell.angle_gamma   90.00
#
_symmetry.space_group_name_H-M   'P 1'
#
loop_
_entity.id
_entity.type
_entity.pdbx_description
1 polymer ?
#
loop_
_entity_poly.entity_id
_entity_poly.type
_entity_poly.pdbx_seq_one_letter_code
_entity_poly.pdbx_strand_id
1 'polypeptide(L)'
;MEYLINNYFILFYALALVLSIGTYKHYYNSILKYLPILFTYTLLTELFGMIIRDIDDIQIIYKKEYYNYNTPIFNIFDIIFYLYFLYIYYKLSTNTVHKKIIKYGGMAFLLACIINLWIQDFYTEPQALAIIIGSLLLIFGALTYLRVLNSQDSKNTTLYYTTLLGKYRITNLLQLLSYNHVSTFV
;
A
#
# COMPACT_ATOMS: atom_id res chain seq x y z
N MET A 1 -17.75 22.52 -0.57
CA MET A 1 -17.83 21.55 -1.69
C MET A 1 -16.48 21.37 -2.38
N GLU A 2 -15.81 22.46 -2.74
CA GLU A 2 -14.52 22.43 -3.46
C GLU A 2 -13.40 21.64 -2.74
N TYR A 3 -13.27 21.79 -1.41
CA TYR A 3 -12.30 21.02 -0.62
C TYR A 3 -12.52 19.50 -0.66
N LEU A 4 -13.79 19.04 -0.70
CA LEU A 4 -14.13 17.62 -0.80
C LEU A 4 -13.85 17.08 -2.21
N ILE A 5 -14.02 17.91 -3.23
CA ILE A 5 -13.68 17.56 -4.61
C ILE A 5 -12.16 17.48 -4.79
N ASN A 6 -11.39 18.33 -4.11
CA ASN A 6 -9.93 18.31 -4.23
C ASN A 6 -9.27 17.20 -3.37
N ASN A 7 -9.96 16.70 -2.35
CA ASN A 7 -9.45 15.66 -1.43
C ASN A 7 -10.35 14.43 -1.38
N TYR A 8 -10.99 14.07 -2.50
CA TYR A 8 -11.94 12.97 -2.58
C TYR A 8 -11.33 11.60 -2.21
N PHE A 9 -10.02 11.44 -2.37
CA PHE A 9 -9.28 10.22 -2.04
C PHE A 9 -9.39 9.87 -0.54
N ILE A 10 -9.50 10.87 0.34
CA ILE A 10 -9.67 10.67 1.79
C ILE A 10 -10.96 9.93 2.09
N LEU A 11 -12.05 10.25 1.39
CA LEU A 11 -13.31 9.55 1.53
C LEU A 11 -13.15 8.07 1.14
N PHE A 12 -12.39 7.78 0.09
CA PHE A 12 -12.09 6.40 -0.28
C PHE A 12 -11.26 5.66 0.77
N TYR A 13 -10.26 6.31 1.36
CA TYR A 13 -9.47 5.71 2.45
C TYR A 13 -10.31 5.48 3.71
N ALA A 14 -11.16 6.44 4.09
CA ALA A 14 -12.08 6.30 5.22
C ALA A 14 -13.10 5.17 4.97
N LEU A 15 -13.67 5.08 3.78
CA LEU A 15 -14.55 3.97 3.39
C LEU A 15 -13.82 2.63 3.43
N ALA A 16 -12.59 2.56 2.91
CA ALA A 16 -11.77 1.35 2.96
C ALA A 16 -11.53 0.91 4.41
N LEU A 17 -11.21 1.85 5.30
CA LEU A 17 -11.02 1.60 6.72
C LEU A 17 -12.30 1.08 7.38
N VAL A 18 -13.44 1.75 7.20
CA VAL A 18 -14.74 1.32 7.75
C VAL A 18 -15.12 -0.07 7.26
N LEU A 19 -14.96 -0.34 5.96
CA LEU A 19 -15.22 -1.67 5.39
C LEU A 19 -14.29 -2.73 5.96
N SER A 20 -13.00 -2.41 6.14
CA SER A 20 -12.04 -3.35 6.73
C SER A 20 -12.41 -3.68 8.18
N ILE A 21 -12.74 -2.69 9.00
CA ILE A 21 -13.14 -2.90 10.40
C ILE A 21 -14.47 -3.66 10.47
N GLY A 22 -15.47 -3.26 9.68
CA GLY A 22 -16.78 -3.92 9.67
C GLY A 22 -16.72 -5.39 9.23
N THR A 23 -15.74 -5.74 8.38
CA THR A 23 -15.50 -7.12 7.94
C THR A 23 -14.45 -7.86 8.76
N TYR A 24 -13.84 -7.23 9.77
CA TYR A 24 -12.69 -7.74 10.51
C TYR A 24 -12.90 -9.15 11.09
N LYS A 25 -14.11 -9.43 11.60
CA LYS A 25 -14.50 -10.74 12.13
C LYS A 25 -14.26 -11.91 11.16
N HIS A 26 -14.27 -11.66 9.84
CA HIS A 26 -14.13 -12.71 8.83
C HIS A 26 -12.66 -13.07 8.55
N TYR A 27 -11.72 -12.17 8.84
CA TYR A 27 -10.33 -12.35 8.46
C TYR A 27 -9.35 -12.12 9.63
N TYR A 28 -9.86 -11.95 10.85
CA TYR A 28 -9.09 -11.82 12.09
C TYR A 28 -8.01 -12.89 12.28
N ASN A 29 -8.33 -14.15 11.97
CA ASN A 29 -7.41 -15.29 12.08
C ASN A 29 -6.58 -15.53 10.80
N SER A 30 -6.61 -14.60 9.85
CA SER A 30 -5.93 -14.74 8.56
C SER A 30 -4.67 -13.86 8.47
N ILE A 31 -3.95 -14.00 7.36
CA ILE A 31 -2.79 -13.17 7.02
C ILE A 31 -3.18 -11.68 6.90
N LEU A 32 -4.44 -11.38 6.57
CA LEU A 32 -4.97 -10.02 6.38
C LEU A 32 -5.33 -9.31 7.70
N LYS A 33 -5.09 -9.92 8.87
CA LYS A 33 -5.49 -9.34 10.17
C LYS A 33 -4.93 -7.95 10.49
N TYR A 34 -3.90 -7.50 9.80
CA TYR A 34 -3.32 -6.16 9.93
C TYR A 34 -3.85 -5.16 8.89
N LEU A 35 -4.79 -5.55 8.02
CA LEU A 35 -5.33 -4.69 6.97
C LEU A 35 -6.02 -3.43 7.54
N PRO A 36 -6.81 -3.49 8.63
CA PRO A 36 -7.35 -2.28 9.26
C PRO A 36 -6.25 -1.34 9.74
N ILE A 37 -5.17 -1.89 10.30
CA ILE A 37 -4.05 -1.08 10.78
C ILE A 37 -3.38 -0.38 9.61
N LEU A 38 -3.20 -1.07 8.47
CA LEU A 38 -2.66 -0.45 7.26
C LEU A 38 -3.57 0.68 6.76
N PHE A 39 -4.89 0.48 6.67
CA PHE A 39 -5.80 1.53 6.23
C PHE A 39 -5.94 2.68 7.21
N THR A 40 -5.86 2.42 8.52
CA THR A 40 -5.73 3.48 9.52
C THR A 40 -4.46 4.27 9.28
N TYR A 41 -3.34 3.59 9.04
CA TYR A 41 -2.07 4.25 8.76
C TYR A 41 -2.14 5.07 7.48
N THR A 42 -2.73 4.57 6.39
CA THR A 42 -2.97 5.34 5.17
C THR A 42 -3.80 6.59 5.45
N LEU A 43 -4.93 6.47 6.13
CA LEU A 43 -5.79 7.61 6.44
C LEU A 43 -5.05 8.64 7.31
N LEU A 44 -4.30 8.20 8.31
CA LEU A 44 -3.51 9.09 9.17
C LEU A 44 -2.38 9.77 8.41
N THR A 45 -1.65 9.06 7.55
CA THR A 45 -0.61 9.64 6.67
C THR A 45 -1.19 10.74 5.80
N GLU A 46 -2.36 10.53 5.18
CA GLU A 46 -3.02 11.55 4.37
C GLU A 46 -3.46 12.77 5.20
N LEU A 47 -4.08 12.53 6.36
CA LEU A 47 -4.48 13.61 7.27
C LEU A 47 -3.27 14.41 7.74
N PHE A 48 -2.18 13.75 8.14
CA PHE A 48 -0.95 14.43 8.54
C PHE A 48 -0.30 15.16 7.36
N GLY A 49 -0.28 14.54 6.18
CA GLY A 49 0.24 15.16 4.97
C GLY A 49 -0.45 16.47 4.64
N MET A 50 -1.79 16.52 4.76
CA MET A 50 -2.54 17.78 4.61
C MET A 50 -2.25 18.77 5.72
N ILE A 51 -2.21 18.34 6.99
CA ILE A 51 -1.91 19.22 8.13
C ILE A 51 -0.57 19.93 7.94
N ILE A 52 0.46 19.21 7.52
CA ILE A 52 1.80 19.79 7.29
C ILE A 52 1.83 20.71 6.08
N ARG A 53 1.05 20.40 5.04
CA ARG A 53 0.99 21.20 3.83
C ARG A 53 0.23 22.52 4.03
N ASP A 54 -0.84 22.47 4.82
CA ASP A 54 -1.83 23.55 4.91
C ASP A 54 -1.69 24.38 6.21
N ILE A 55 -0.89 23.95 7.20
CA ILE A 55 -0.64 24.68 8.46
C ILE A 55 0.85 25.03 8.58
N ASP A 56 1.18 26.30 8.38
CA ASP A 56 2.56 26.82 8.35
C ASP A 56 3.36 26.58 9.64
N ASP A 57 2.69 26.47 10.79
CA ASP A 57 3.32 26.24 12.10
C ASP A 57 3.79 24.79 12.31
N ILE A 58 3.32 23.86 11.48
CA ILE A 58 3.61 22.42 11.61
C ILE A 58 4.56 22.01 10.48
N GLN A 59 5.85 21.84 10.82
CA GLN A 59 6.89 21.47 9.87
C GLN A 59 7.62 20.19 10.29
N ILE A 60 7.92 19.33 9.32
CA ILE A 60 8.82 18.17 9.50
C ILE A 60 10.24 18.51 9.10
N ILE A 61 10.39 19.37 8.09
CA ILE A 61 11.68 19.76 7.54
C ILE A 61 11.95 21.20 7.95
N TYR A 62 12.97 21.38 8.79
CA TYR A 62 13.39 22.70 9.30
C TYR A 62 14.24 23.46 8.28
N LYS A 63 13.76 23.56 7.04
CA LYS A 63 14.35 24.38 5.97
C LYS A 63 13.25 25.25 5.38
N LYS A 64 13.52 26.56 5.28
CA LYS A 64 12.53 27.56 4.82
C LYS A 64 11.95 27.24 3.44
N GLU A 65 12.71 26.62 2.57
CA GLU A 65 12.29 26.25 1.20
C GLU A 65 11.35 25.05 1.15
N TYR A 66 11.32 24.22 2.21
CA TYR A 66 10.65 22.91 2.23
C TYR A 66 9.79 22.72 3.49
N TYR A 67 9.39 23.81 4.17
CA TYR A 67 8.71 23.73 5.46
C TYR A 67 7.37 22.98 5.40
N ASN A 68 6.68 23.06 4.25
CA ASN A 68 5.40 22.43 3.97
C ASN A 68 5.53 21.05 3.28
N TYR A 69 6.75 20.52 3.14
CA TYR A 69 6.96 19.21 2.53
C TYR A 69 6.64 18.10 3.53
N ASN A 70 5.84 17.15 3.06
CA ASN A 70 5.39 15.96 3.79
C ASN A 70 5.98 14.66 3.21
N THR A 71 6.87 14.78 2.22
CA THR A 71 7.55 13.68 1.53
C THR A 71 8.18 12.63 2.46
N PRO A 72 8.80 12.97 3.61
CA PRO A 72 9.34 11.95 4.51
C PRO A 72 8.28 10.97 5.02
N ILE A 73 7.08 11.47 5.34
CA ILE A 73 5.98 10.60 5.81
C ILE A 73 5.56 9.66 4.70
N PHE A 74 5.41 10.17 3.47
CA PHE A 74 5.00 9.38 2.32
C PHE A 74 6.06 8.33 1.93
N ASN A 75 7.35 8.67 1.98
CA ASN A 75 8.43 7.71 1.74
C ASN A 75 8.43 6.56 2.78
N ILE A 76 8.22 6.87 4.07
CA ILE A 76 8.09 5.84 5.11
C ILE A 76 6.82 5.01 4.89
N PHE A 77 5.73 5.66 4.53
CA PHE A 77 4.45 5.01 4.23
C PHE A 77 4.61 4.00 3.09
N ASP A 78 5.25 4.38 1.98
CA ASP A 78 5.50 3.51 0.84
C ASP A 78 6.26 2.24 1.25
N ILE A 79 7.35 2.40 2.01
CA ILE A 79 8.15 1.25 2.50
C ILE A 79 7.28 0.27 3.28
N ILE A 80 6.49 0.77 4.24
CA ILE A 80 5.59 -0.06 5.06
C ILE A 80 4.53 -0.74 4.18
N PHE A 81 3.94 0.00 3.25
CA PHE A 81 2.90 -0.47 2.35
C PHE A 81 3.42 -1.61 1.46
N TYR A 82 4.53 -1.40 0.75
CA TYR A 82 5.12 -2.41 -0.12
C TYR A 82 5.53 -3.67 0.66
N LEU A 83 6.19 -3.52 1.81
CA LEU A 83 6.60 -4.66 2.64
C LEU A 83 5.39 -5.47 3.13
N TYR A 84 4.31 -4.80 3.54
CA TYR A 84 3.09 -5.46 3.98
C TYR A 84 2.47 -6.33 2.87
N PHE A 85 2.31 -5.79 1.66
CA PHE A 85 1.73 -6.55 0.55
C PHE A 85 2.67 -7.65 0.03
N LEU A 86 3.98 -7.42 -0.01
CA LEU A 86 4.95 -8.47 -0.33
C LEU A 86 4.89 -9.61 0.68
N TYR A 87 4.72 -9.30 1.98
CA TYR A 87 4.50 -10.32 3.01
C TYR A 87 3.22 -11.12 2.75
N ILE A 88 2.11 -10.47 2.41
CA ILE A 88 0.86 -11.15 2.05
C ILE A 88 1.08 -12.10 0.87
N TYR A 89 1.64 -11.61 -0.24
CA TYR A 89 1.84 -12.43 -1.43
C TYR A 89 2.81 -13.58 -1.18
N TYR A 90 3.85 -13.36 -0.38
CA TYR A 90 4.76 -14.42 0.04
C TYR A 90 4.02 -15.53 0.82
N LYS A 91 3.13 -15.16 1.76
CA LYS A 91 2.37 -16.13 2.55
C LYS A 91 1.28 -16.85 1.75
N LEU A 92 0.61 -16.15 0.83
CA LEU A 92 -0.43 -16.72 -0.02
C LEU A 92 0.13 -17.61 -1.15
N SER A 93 1.37 -17.38 -1.58
CA SER A 93 1.97 -18.16 -2.66
C SER A 93 2.26 -19.61 -2.24
N THR A 94 1.68 -20.57 -2.96
CA THR A 94 1.96 -22.00 -2.81
C THR A 94 3.17 -22.45 -3.63
N ASN A 95 3.43 -21.79 -4.77
CA ASN A 95 4.56 -22.09 -5.63
C ASN A 95 5.89 -21.62 -5.01
N THR A 96 6.86 -22.51 -4.91
CA THR A 96 8.18 -22.26 -4.31
C THR A 96 9.02 -21.27 -5.12
N VAL A 97 8.88 -21.26 -6.45
CA VAL A 97 9.54 -20.29 -7.34
C VAL A 97 8.99 -18.90 -7.11
N HIS A 98 7.67 -18.74 -7.10
CA HIS A 98 7.03 -17.44 -6.81
C HIS A 98 7.41 -16.92 -5.41
N LYS A 99 7.46 -17.80 -4.41
CA LYS A 99 7.94 -17.46 -3.06
C LYS A 99 9.37 -16.94 -3.07
N LYS A 100 10.28 -17.58 -3.82
CA LYS A 100 11.67 -17.11 -3.96
C LYS A 100 11.71 -15.75 -4.65
N ILE A 101 10.96 -15.55 -5.74
CA ILE A 101 10.89 -14.26 -6.44
C ILE A 101 10.41 -13.16 -5.50
N ILE A 102 9.33 -13.37 -4.74
CA ILE A 102 8.82 -12.35 -3.80
C ILE A 102 9.82 -12.10 -2.67
N LYS A 103 10.47 -13.14 -2.13
CA LYS A 103 11.47 -13.00 -1.06
C LYS A 103 12.68 -12.19 -1.51
N TYR A 104 13.33 -12.61 -2.61
CA TYR A 104 14.52 -11.93 -3.14
C TYR A 104 14.16 -10.58 -3.74
N GLY A 105 12.97 -10.44 -4.34
CA GLY A 105 12.40 -9.18 -4.77
C GLY A 105 12.21 -8.20 -3.61
N GLY A 106 11.67 -8.65 -2.48
CA GLY A 106 11.55 -7.81 -1.28
C GLY A 106 12.92 -7.36 -0.74
N MET A 107 13.95 -8.21 -0.82
CA MET A 107 15.33 -7.81 -0.50
C MET A 107 15.85 -6.76 -1.51
N ALA A 108 15.59 -6.93 -2.80
CA ALA A 108 15.95 -5.97 -3.83
C ALA A 108 15.21 -4.63 -3.66
N PHE A 109 13.94 -4.64 -3.25
CA PHE A 109 13.18 -3.44 -2.90
C PHE A 109 13.80 -2.69 -1.72
N LEU A 110 14.19 -3.39 -0.65
CA LEU A 110 14.89 -2.76 0.48
C LEU A 110 16.24 -2.19 0.08
N LEU A 111 17.02 -2.92 -0.73
CA LEU A 111 18.27 -2.41 -1.30
C LEU A 111 18.03 -1.17 -2.14
N ALA A 112 16.94 -1.14 -2.91
CA ALA A 112 16.54 0.04 -3.67
C ALA A 112 16.18 1.23 -2.79
N CYS A 113 15.46 1.03 -1.68
CA CYS A 113 15.19 2.10 -0.71
C CYS A 113 16.49 2.70 -0.17
N ILE A 114 17.49 1.86 0.10
CA ILE A 114 18.81 2.30 0.57
C ILE A 114 19.56 3.01 -0.56
N ILE A 115 19.67 2.41 -1.75
CA ILE A 115 20.36 2.98 -2.92
C ILE A 115 19.79 4.34 -3.31
N ASN A 116 18.47 4.51 -3.21
CA ASN A 116 17.81 5.75 -3.58
C ASN A 116 18.25 6.94 -2.71
N LEU A 117 18.75 6.72 -1.49
CA LEU A 117 19.28 7.78 -0.62
C LEU A 117 20.51 8.48 -1.20
N TRP A 118 21.22 7.86 -2.14
CA TRP A 118 22.35 8.48 -2.86
C TRP A 118 21.95 9.12 -4.20
N ILE A 119 20.70 8.92 -4.64
CA ILE A 119 20.20 9.43 -5.92
C ILE A 119 19.29 10.63 -5.69
N GLN A 120 18.40 10.55 -4.70
CA GLN A 120 17.38 11.53 -4.39
C GLN A 120 17.37 11.84 -2.89
N ASP A 121 17.10 13.10 -2.53
CA ASP A 121 16.96 13.50 -1.14
C ASP A 121 15.64 12.94 -0.58
N PHE A 122 15.75 12.07 0.43
CA PHE A 122 14.63 11.41 1.10
C PHE A 122 13.61 12.39 1.70
N TYR A 123 14.04 13.60 2.04
CA TYR A 123 13.19 14.61 2.64
C TYR A 123 12.42 15.43 1.62
N THR A 124 12.97 15.62 0.42
CA THR A 124 12.33 16.48 -0.57
C THR A 124 11.70 15.72 -1.73
N GLU A 125 12.17 14.50 -2.00
CA GLU A 125 11.78 13.74 -3.18
C GLU A 125 11.22 12.34 -2.87
N PRO A 126 10.23 11.86 -3.65
CA PRO A 126 9.75 10.49 -3.57
C PRO A 126 10.85 9.48 -3.96
N GLN A 127 10.84 8.28 -3.38
CA GLN A 127 11.82 7.25 -3.70
C GLN A 127 11.51 6.51 -5.02
N ALA A 128 11.74 7.16 -6.17
CA ALA A 128 11.29 6.68 -7.48
C ALA A 128 11.78 5.27 -7.81
N LEU A 129 13.05 4.95 -7.55
CA LEU A 129 13.61 3.62 -7.84
C LEU A 129 12.95 2.52 -6.98
N ALA A 130 12.72 2.81 -5.69
CA ALA A 130 12.03 1.90 -4.79
C ALA A 130 10.57 1.69 -5.21
N ILE A 131 9.87 2.76 -5.56
CA ILE A 131 8.48 2.72 -6.05
C ILE A 131 8.35 1.84 -7.30
N ILE A 132 9.26 1.97 -8.27
CA ILE A 132 9.25 1.17 -9.50
C ILE A 132 9.42 -0.32 -9.17
N ILE A 133 10.45 -0.67 -8.39
CA ILE A 133 10.72 -2.07 -8.04
C ILE A 133 9.58 -2.66 -7.20
N GLY A 134 9.11 -1.92 -6.20
CA GLY A 134 8.00 -2.32 -5.34
C GLY A 134 6.74 -2.58 -6.17
N SER A 135 6.38 -1.66 -7.05
CA SER A 135 5.19 -1.77 -7.91
C SER A 135 5.25 -2.97 -8.85
N LEU A 136 6.41 -3.22 -9.50
CA LEU A 136 6.59 -4.39 -10.36
C LEU A 136 6.41 -5.71 -9.58
N LEU A 137 6.94 -5.78 -8.36
CA LEU A 137 6.77 -6.95 -7.50
C LEU A 137 5.33 -7.13 -7.01
N LEU A 138 4.62 -6.04 -6.70
CA LEU A 138 3.20 -6.12 -6.35
C LEU A 138 2.35 -6.56 -7.54
N ILE A 139 2.60 -6.04 -8.74
CA ILE A 139 1.91 -6.48 -9.97
C ILE A 139 2.14 -7.98 -10.18
N PHE A 140 3.40 -8.44 -10.05
CA PHE A 140 3.71 -9.87 -10.13
C PHE A 140 2.95 -10.70 -9.07
N GLY A 141 2.95 -10.25 -7.81
CA GLY A 141 2.22 -10.89 -6.71
C GLY A 141 0.70 -10.96 -6.98
N ALA A 142 0.12 -9.86 -7.44
CA ALA A 142 -1.30 -9.77 -7.78
C ALA A 142 -1.66 -10.71 -8.94
N LEU A 143 -0.90 -10.69 -10.03
CA LEU A 143 -1.15 -11.54 -11.20
C LEU A 143 -1.02 -13.03 -10.87
N THR A 144 0.00 -13.41 -10.10
CA THR A 144 0.18 -14.81 -9.68
C THR A 144 -0.95 -15.26 -8.75
N TYR A 145 -1.40 -14.41 -7.85
CA TYR A 145 -2.56 -14.68 -7.00
C TYR A 145 -3.86 -14.84 -7.81
N LEU A 146 -4.14 -13.92 -8.75
CA LEU A 146 -5.32 -13.99 -9.61
C LEU A 146 -5.33 -15.26 -10.49
N ARG A 147 -4.18 -15.68 -11.01
CA ARG A 147 -4.05 -16.94 -11.76
C ARG A 147 -4.42 -18.14 -10.88
N VAL A 148 -3.91 -18.20 -9.65
CA VAL A 148 -4.25 -19.27 -8.71
C VAL A 148 -5.75 -19.27 -8.41
N LEU A 149 -6.35 -18.10 -8.21
CA LEU A 149 -7.79 -17.97 -7.96
C LEU A 149 -8.63 -18.51 -9.13
N ASN A 150 -8.26 -18.16 -10.37
CA ASN A 150 -8.95 -18.63 -11.57
C ASN A 150 -8.77 -20.13 -11.84
N SER A 151 -7.65 -20.72 -11.41
CA SER A 151 -7.41 -22.17 -11.54
C SER A 151 -8.05 -23.00 -10.42
N GLN A 152 -8.50 -22.38 -9.33
CA GLN A 152 -9.05 -23.04 -8.15
C GLN A 152 -10.60 -23.16 -8.16
N ASP A 153 -11.18 -23.42 -9.33
CA ASP A 153 -12.56 -23.90 -9.37
C ASP A 153 -12.66 -25.23 -8.57
N SER A 154 -13.32 -25.16 -7.41
CA SER A 154 -14.02 -26.26 -6.69
C SER A 154 -13.37 -27.06 -5.54
N LYS A 155 -12.07 -26.99 -5.17
CA LYS A 155 -11.52 -28.02 -4.22
C LYS A 155 -10.79 -27.65 -2.93
N ASN A 156 -10.50 -26.38 -2.57
CA ASN A 156 -9.86 -26.08 -1.28
C ASN A 156 -10.57 -24.96 -0.49
N THR A 157 -11.44 -25.41 0.42
CA THR A 157 -12.31 -24.60 1.29
C THR A 157 -11.57 -23.61 2.19
N THR A 158 -10.28 -23.83 2.49
CA THR A 158 -9.50 -22.98 3.40
C THR A 158 -9.01 -21.67 2.77
N LEU A 159 -8.79 -21.65 1.44
CA LEU A 159 -8.55 -20.40 0.70
C LEU A 159 -9.88 -19.67 0.41
N TYR A 160 -10.99 -20.42 0.40
CA TYR A 160 -12.32 -19.92 0.06
C TYR A 160 -12.81 -18.84 1.03
N TYR A 161 -12.53 -18.98 2.33
CA TYR A 161 -12.96 -18.01 3.35
C TYR A 161 -12.11 -16.73 3.38
N THR A 162 -10.84 -16.79 3.00
CA THR A 162 -10.07 -15.55 2.74
C THR A 162 -10.53 -14.88 1.43
N THR A 163 -11.08 -15.65 0.48
CA THR A 163 -11.58 -15.15 -0.81
C THR A 163 -13.04 -14.67 -0.82
N LEU A 164 -13.82 -14.78 0.27
CA LEU A 164 -15.16 -14.18 0.28
C LEU A 164 -15.10 -12.65 0.13
N LEU A 165 -13.97 -12.04 0.49
CA LEU A 165 -13.62 -10.63 0.22
C LEU A 165 -13.04 -10.39 -1.19
N GLY A 166 -12.49 -11.43 -1.82
CA GLY A 166 -11.99 -11.39 -3.20
C GLY A 166 -13.10 -11.51 -4.25
N LYS A 167 -14.21 -12.16 -3.93
CA LYS A 167 -15.35 -12.33 -4.84
C LYS A 167 -16.27 -11.10 -4.89
N TYR A 168 -16.29 -10.29 -3.83
CA TYR A 168 -17.05 -9.04 -3.79
C TYR A 168 -16.27 -7.96 -3.02
N ARG A 169 -15.80 -6.95 -3.76
CA ARG A 169 -15.49 -5.57 -3.31
C ARG A 169 -14.04 -5.16 -3.00
N ILE A 170 -13.10 -6.02 -2.59
CA ILE A 170 -11.74 -5.52 -2.21
C ILE A 170 -10.76 -5.45 -3.37
N THR A 171 -10.83 -6.33 -4.38
CA THR A 171 -9.93 -6.28 -5.55
C THR A 171 -10.11 -5.00 -6.36
N ASN A 172 -11.34 -4.55 -6.57
CA ASN A 172 -11.63 -3.26 -7.20
C ASN A 172 -11.19 -2.08 -6.34
N LEU A 173 -11.27 -2.19 -5.00
CA LEU A 173 -10.78 -1.16 -4.08
C LEU A 173 -9.25 -1.08 -4.09
N LEU A 174 -8.54 -2.20 -4.04
CA LEU A 174 -7.07 -2.23 -4.09
C LEU A 174 -6.53 -1.78 -5.45
N GLN A 175 -7.23 -2.08 -6.56
CA GLN A 175 -6.90 -1.50 -7.86
C GLN A 175 -7.19 0.01 -7.92
N LEU A 176 -8.29 0.50 -7.35
CA LEU A 176 -8.57 1.94 -7.26
C LEU A 176 -7.54 2.67 -6.39
N LEU A 177 -7.14 2.08 -5.26
CA LEU A 177 -6.17 2.67 -4.33
C LEU A 177 -4.76 2.65 -4.92
N SER A 178 -4.38 1.56 -5.60
CA SER A 178 -3.12 1.48 -6.35
C SER A 178 -3.08 2.43 -7.55
N TYR A 179 -4.21 2.68 -8.21
CA TYR A 179 -4.29 3.60 -9.34
C TYR A 179 -4.24 5.06 -8.87
N ASN A 180 -4.98 5.41 -7.82
CA ASN A 180 -5.03 6.76 -7.29
C ASN A 180 -3.70 7.20 -6.65
N HIS A 181 -2.98 6.28 -6.00
CA HIS A 181 -1.65 6.55 -5.43
C HIS A 181 -0.58 6.84 -6.49
N VAL A 182 -0.74 6.33 -7.73
CA VAL A 182 0.15 6.67 -8.84
C VAL A 182 -0.22 8.02 -9.46
N SER A 183 -1.51 8.38 -9.46
CA SER A 183 -1.97 9.67 -10.01
C SER A 183 -1.73 10.89 -9.11
N THR A 184 -1.43 10.71 -7.82
CA THR A 184 -1.10 11.80 -6.89
C THR A 184 0.35 12.29 -6.98
N PHE A 185 1.18 11.65 -7.81
CA PHE A 185 2.58 12.05 -8.08
C PHE A 185 2.79 12.67 -9.47
N VAL A 186 1.71 13.12 -10.14
CA VAL A 186 1.76 13.98 -11.33
C VAL A 186 1.04 15.29 -11.05
#